data_AF-A0A1C5Z810-F1
#
_entry.id   AF-A0A1C5Z810-F1
#
_cell.length_a   1.000
_cell.length_b   1.000
_cell.length_c   1.000
_cell.angle_alpha   90.00
_cell.angle_beta   90.00
_cell.angle_gamma   90.00
#
_symmetry.space_group_name_H-M   'P 1'
#
loop_
_entity.id
_entity.type
_entity.pdbx_description
1 polymer ?
#
loop_
_entity_poly.entity_id
_entity_poly.type
_entity_poly.pdbx_seq_one_letter_code
_entity_poly.pdbx_strand_id
1 'polypeptide(L)'
;MDSEQEKEAPFSRNTPKWRLFLKISDSLYVFSKQRNGRTIYSPLAIHSFLFLRPKKLTDAEKFNIQYPNPTMLTTTADKLRYYRYKKSLLQREVAEYAGINESTYIHYENPDHDYYPIDKLGRIAELLEVDITDLLDEYNRFLYDGQGWQIRKIRKGMGLTQYQFGKLYGVSAGAVKRWESGKVRVTKRTWEKFYS
;
A
#
# COMPACT_ATOMS: atom_id res chain seq x y z
N MET A 1 -17.17 -50.67 -14.06
CA MET A 1 -15.71 -50.62 -13.84
C MET A 1 -15.22 -49.35 -14.50
N ASP A 2 -15.28 -48.25 -13.76
CA ASP A 2 -14.77 -46.95 -14.17
C ASP A 2 -13.25 -47.00 -14.10
N SER A 3 -12.60 -46.93 -15.27
CA SER A 3 -11.16 -46.71 -15.36
C SER A 3 -10.90 -45.21 -15.26
N GLU A 4 -10.43 -44.78 -14.08
CA GLU A 4 -9.88 -43.45 -13.83
C GLU A 4 -8.87 -43.07 -14.91
N GLN A 5 -9.22 -42.04 -15.70
CA GLN A 5 -8.25 -41.35 -16.54
C GLN A 5 -7.40 -40.45 -15.63
N GLU A 6 -6.27 -40.96 -15.17
CA GLU A 6 -5.20 -40.13 -14.61
C GLU A 6 -4.80 -39.06 -15.63
N LYS A 7 -5.15 -37.81 -15.31
CA LYS A 7 -4.67 -36.63 -16.04
C LYS A 7 -3.19 -36.43 -15.71
N GLU A 8 -2.31 -37.02 -16.52
CA GLU A 8 -0.88 -36.71 -16.48
C GLU A 8 -0.65 -35.19 -16.52
N ALA A 9 0.09 -34.67 -15.54
CA ALA A 9 0.39 -33.25 -15.43
C ALA A 9 1.21 -32.75 -16.65
N PRO A 10 0.94 -31.53 -17.16
CA PRO A 10 1.45 -31.03 -18.45
C PRO A 10 2.96 -30.77 -18.54
N PHE A 11 3.74 -31.04 -17.49
CA PHE A 11 5.17 -30.73 -17.41
C PHE A 11 6.08 -31.94 -17.09
N SER A 12 5.59 -33.17 -17.33
CA SER A 12 6.42 -34.38 -17.21
C SER A 12 7.49 -34.44 -18.31
N ARG A 13 8.76 -34.66 -17.92
CA ARG A 13 9.94 -34.77 -18.83
C ARG A 13 9.79 -35.87 -19.90
N ASN A 14 8.92 -36.85 -19.70
CA ASN A 14 8.68 -37.98 -20.61
C ASN A 14 7.42 -37.85 -21.47
N THR A 15 6.71 -36.72 -21.44
CA THR A 15 5.53 -36.54 -22.29
C THR A 15 5.91 -36.23 -23.74
N PRO A 16 5.23 -36.83 -24.74
CA PRO A 16 5.46 -36.49 -26.13
C PRO A 16 5.12 -35.03 -26.39
N LYS A 17 6.16 -34.25 -26.71
CA LYS A 17 6.07 -32.80 -26.92
C LYS A 17 5.29 -32.49 -28.18
N TRP A 18 4.38 -31.52 -28.09
CA TRP A 18 3.76 -30.91 -29.26
C TRP A 18 4.82 -30.25 -30.13
N ARG A 19 4.77 -30.53 -31.44
CA ARG A 19 5.61 -29.90 -32.45
C ARG A 19 4.73 -29.21 -33.47
N LEU A 20 5.20 -28.07 -34.00
CA LEU A 20 4.50 -27.41 -35.09
C LEU A 20 4.46 -28.36 -36.30
N PHE A 21 3.26 -28.64 -36.80
CA PHE A 21 3.04 -29.49 -37.97
C PHE A 21 2.78 -28.65 -39.23
N LEU A 22 1.87 -27.67 -39.12
CA LEU A 22 1.47 -26.84 -40.25
C LEU A 22 1.15 -25.42 -39.78
N LYS A 23 1.56 -24.41 -40.53
CA LYS A 23 1.08 -23.03 -40.39
C LYS A 23 0.00 -22.82 -41.45
N ILE A 24 -1.24 -22.57 -41.04
CA ILE A 24 -2.37 -22.29 -41.94
C ILE A 24 -2.42 -20.79 -42.26
N SER A 25 -2.18 -19.94 -41.26
CA SER A 25 -2.06 -18.49 -41.40
C SER A 25 -1.15 -17.91 -40.32
N ASP A 26 -0.94 -16.60 -40.28
CA ASP A 26 -0.18 -15.93 -39.22
C ASP A 26 -0.78 -16.12 -37.82
N SER A 27 -2.07 -16.39 -37.74
CA SER A 27 -2.83 -16.58 -36.50
C SER A 27 -3.35 -18.00 -36.29
N LEU A 28 -3.10 -18.94 -37.21
CA LEU A 28 -3.62 -20.31 -37.11
C LEU A 28 -2.55 -21.34 -37.45
N TYR A 29 -2.30 -22.22 -36.49
CA TYR A 29 -1.28 -23.26 -36.55
C TYR A 29 -1.91 -24.62 -36.23
N VAL A 30 -1.32 -25.69 -36.72
CA VAL A 30 -1.64 -27.06 -36.32
C VAL A 30 -0.38 -27.65 -35.71
N PHE A 31 -0.51 -28.19 -34.52
CA PHE A 31 0.53 -28.94 -33.83
C PHE A 31 0.25 -30.42 -33.95
N SER A 32 1.30 -31.23 -33.94
CA SER A 32 1.21 -32.68 -33.86
C SER A 32 2.05 -33.25 -32.72
N LYS A 33 1.64 -34.39 -32.20
CA LYS A 33 2.45 -35.22 -31.30
C LYS A 33 2.23 -36.69 -31.58
N GLN A 34 3.26 -37.49 -31.34
CA GLN A 34 3.15 -38.96 -31.43
C GLN A 34 2.80 -39.53 -30.06
N ARG A 35 1.77 -40.37 -29.98
CA ARG A 35 1.42 -41.13 -28.77
C ARG A 35 1.06 -42.55 -29.18
N ASN A 36 1.79 -43.54 -28.66
CA ASN A 36 1.55 -44.97 -28.90
C ASN A 36 1.43 -45.32 -30.40
N GLY A 37 2.34 -44.81 -31.23
CA GLY A 37 2.34 -45.05 -32.69
C GLY A 37 1.25 -44.32 -33.48
N ARG A 38 0.44 -43.47 -32.82
CA ARG A 38 -0.58 -42.64 -33.47
C ARG A 38 -0.19 -41.18 -33.43
N THR A 39 -0.40 -40.48 -34.56
CA THR A 39 -0.22 -39.04 -34.64
C THR A 39 -1.51 -38.34 -34.22
N ILE A 40 -1.41 -37.46 -33.23
CA ILE A 40 -2.52 -36.61 -32.76
C ILE A 40 -2.26 -35.19 -33.26
N TYR A 41 -3.29 -34.54 -33.80
CA TYR A 41 -3.24 -33.15 -34.27
C TYR A 41 -4.07 -32.24 -33.35
N SER A 42 -3.65 -30.98 -33.20
CA SER A 42 -4.39 -29.97 -32.45
C SER A 42 -4.22 -28.58 -33.10
N PRO A 43 -5.31 -27.86 -33.39
CA PRO A 43 -5.23 -26.49 -33.88
C PRO A 43 -4.92 -25.51 -32.74
N LEU A 44 -4.07 -24.51 -33.01
CA LEU A 44 -3.78 -23.36 -32.16
C LEU A 44 -4.15 -22.09 -32.94
N ALA A 45 -5.15 -21.36 -32.44
CA ALA A 45 -5.53 -20.05 -32.96
C ALA A 45 -5.04 -18.94 -32.01
N ILE A 46 -4.26 -18.00 -32.54
CA ILE A 46 -3.72 -16.83 -31.82
C ILE A 46 -4.50 -15.60 -32.27
N HIS A 47 -5.34 -15.09 -31.39
CA HIS A 47 -6.08 -13.85 -31.64
C HIS A 47 -5.45 -12.71 -30.86
N SER A 48 -5.08 -11.64 -31.57
CA SER A 48 -4.69 -10.37 -30.96
C SER A 48 -5.88 -9.42 -31.07
N PHE A 49 -6.32 -8.88 -29.94
CA PHE A 49 -7.35 -7.84 -29.92
C PHE A 49 -6.85 -6.67 -29.08
N LEU A 50 -7.14 -5.46 -29.56
CA LEU A 50 -6.89 -4.24 -28.82
C LEU A 50 -8.02 -4.07 -27.80
N PHE A 51 -7.66 -3.93 -26.53
CA PHE A 51 -8.61 -3.41 -25.54
C PHE A 51 -8.87 -1.93 -25.84
N LEU A 52 -9.92 -1.65 -26.61
CA LEU A 52 -10.37 -0.28 -26.88
C LEU A 52 -11.02 0.29 -25.62
N ARG A 53 -10.22 1.00 -24.81
CA ARG A 53 -10.54 1.76 -23.59
C ARG A 53 -11.15 0.94 -22.44
N PRO A 54 -10.54 0.92 -21.24
CA PRO A 54 -11.31 0.60 -20.05
C PRO A 54 -12.43 1.64 -19.89
N LYS A 55 -13.68 1.22 -20.08
CA LYS A 55 -14.87 2.09 -19.94
C LYS A 55 -15.08 2.53 -18.48
N LYS A 56 -14.44 1.83 -17.53
CA LYS A 56 -14.41 2.16 -16.09
C LYS A 56 -12.95 2.15 -15.65
N LEU A 57 -12.46 3.31 -15.23
CA LEU A 57 -11.19 3.39 -14.51
C LEU A 57 -11.35 2.70 -13.16
N THR A 58 -10.34 1.94 -12.77
CA THR A 58 -10.15 1.46 -11.41
C THR A 58 -9.99 2.64 -10.45
N ASP A 59 -10.23 2.43 -9.17
CA ASP A 59 -10.05 3.50 -8.18
C ASP A 59 -8.57 3.92 -8.08
N ALA A 60 -7.63 3.01 -8.34
CA ALA A 60 -6.21 3.32 -8.46
C ALA A 60 -5.92 4.25 -9.64
N GLU A 61 -6.48 3.97 -10.81
CA GLU A 61 -6.31 4.82 -12.00
C GLU A 61 -6.93 6.21 -11.81
N LYS A 62 -8.15 6.28 -11.25
CA LYS A 62 -8.79 7.58 -10.92
C LYS A 62 -7.90 8.38 -9.97
N PHE A 63 -7.40 7.74 -8.92
CA PHE A 63 -6.56 8.38 -7.90
C PHE A 63 -5.25 8.89 -8.51
N ASN A 64 -4.57 8.08 -9.32
CA ASN A 64 -3.31 8.47 -9.97
C ASN A 64 -3.49 9.61 -10.99
N ILE A 65 -4.63 9.66 -11.69
CA ILE A 65 -4.98 10.79 -12.58
C ILE A 65 -5.21 12.07 -11.76
N GLN A 66 -5.89 11.97 -10.63
CA GLN A 66 -6.15 13.10 -9.74
C GLN A 66 -4.88 13.62 -9.06
N TYR A 67 -3.98 12.72 -8.69
CA TYR A 67 -2.76 13.00 -7.96
C TYR A 67 -1.53 12.45 -8.71
N PRO A 68 -1.07 13.13 -9.77
CA PRO A 68 0.07 12.66 -10.56
C PRO A 68 1.40 12.69 -9.79
N ASN A 69 1.51 13.53 -8.76
CA ASN A 69 2.72 13.72 -7.95
C ASN A 69 2.39 13.60 -6.45
N PRO A 70 3.19 12.85 -5.65
CA PRO A 70 2.99 12.73 -4.21
C PRO A 70 3.05 14.07 -3.45
N THR A 71 3.70 15.11 -3.99
CA THR A 71 3.76 16.44 -3.34
C THR A 71 2.40 17.14 -3.27
N MET A 72 1.41 16.68 -4.04
CA MET A 72 0.03 17.19 -3.97
C MET A 72 -0.75 16.61 -2.79
N LEU A 73 -0.21 15.58 -2.13
CA LEU A 73 -0.86 14.86 -1.05
C LEU A 73 -0.43 15.45 0.30
N THR A 74 -1.42 15.90 1.07
CA THR A 74 -1.18 16.52 2.38
C THR A 74 -1.30 15.51 3.52
N THR A 75 -2.10 14.45 3.36
CA THR A 75 -2.39 13.49 4.42
C THR A 75 -1.49 12.25 4.33
N THR A 76 -1.18 11.66 5.49
CA THR A 76 -0.47 10.37 5.54
C THR A 76 -1.25 9.27 4.83
N ALA A 77 -2.59 9.27 4.97
CA ALA A 77 -3.49 8.29 4.37
C ALA A 77 -3.40 8.29 2.83
N ASP A 78 -3.45 9.47 2.22
CA ASP A 78 -3.39 9.59 0.76
C ASP A 78 -2.00 9.21 0.23
N LYS A 79 -0.93 9.57 0.95
CA LYS A 79 0.44 9.19 0.61
C LYS A 79 0.64 7.68 0.64
N LEU A 80 0.11 7.00 1.67
CA LEU A 80 0.10 5.54 1.75
C LEU A 80 -0.60 4.91 0.56
N ARG A 81 -1.80 5.40 0.24
CA ARG A 81 -2.59 4.92 -0.91
C ARG A 81 -1.85 5.13 -2.24
N TYR A 82 -1.23 6.30 -2.42
CA TYR A 82 -0.45 6.62 -3.62
C TYR A 82 0.69 5.64 -3.85
N TYR A 83 1.56 5.46 -2.85
CA TYR A 83 2.71 4.59 -2.98
C TYR A 83 2.32 3.12 -3.08
N ARG A 84 1.25 2.69 -2.39
CA ARG A 84 0.70 1.34 -2.56
C ARG A 84 0.24 1.10 -4.00
N TYR A 85 -0.51 2.04 -4.60
CA TYR A 85 -0.92 1.93 -6.00
C TYR A 85 0.27 1.94 -6.96
N LYS A 86 1.30 2.75 -6.71
CA LYS A 86 2.54 2.76 -7.49
C LYS A 86 3.25 1.40 -7.47
N LYS A 87 3.17 0.68 -6.35
CA LYS A 87 3.70 -0.69 -6.20
C LYS A 87 2.72 -1.78 -6.64
N SER A 88 1.50 -1.43 -7.07
CA SER A 88 0.44 -2.37 -7.45
C SER A 88 0.10 -3.39 -6.37
N LEU A 89 0.17 -2.97 -5.11
CA LEU A 89 -0.09 -3.83 -3.95
C LEU A 89 -1.55 -3.74 -3.49
N LEU A 90 -2.06 -4.86 -3.01
CA LEU A 90 -3.33 -4.96 -2.31
C LEU A 90 -3.16 -4.54 -0.85
N GLN A 91 -4.23 -4.04 -0.23
CA GLN A 91 -4.22 -3.66 1.19
C GLN A 91 -3.82 -4.83 2.10
N ARG A 92 -4.32 -6.05 1.81
CA ARG A 92 -3.93 -7.27 2.52
C ARG A 92 -2.43 -7.57 2.47
N GLU A 93 -1.76 -7.29 1.36
CA GLU A 93 -0.33 -7.59 1.17
C GLU A 93 0.52 -6.65 2.02
N VAL A 94 0.15 -5.37 2.07
CA VAL A 94 0.82 -4.39 2.94
C VAL A 94 0.59 -4.73 4.41
N ALA A 95 -0.63 -5.11 4.77
CA ALA A 95 -0.97 -5.50 6.13
C ALA A 95 -0.18 -6.73 6.59
N GLU A 96 -0.11 -7.77 5.75
CA GLU A 96 0.65 -9.00 6.01
C GLU A 96 2.13 -8.69 6.23
N TYR A 97 2.75 -7.89 5.35
CA TYR A 97 4.16 -7.52 5.48
C TYR A 97 4.45 -6.72 6.77
N ALA A 98 3.57 -5.75 7.10
CA ALA A 98 3.72 -4.94 8.31
C ALA A 98 3.39 -5.71 9.60
N GLY A 99 2.78 -6.91 9.50
CA GLY A 99 2.31 -7.69 10.63
C GLY A 99 1.18 -6.97 11.38
N ILE A 100 0.19 -6.50 10.64
CA ILE A 100 -1.06 -5.90 11.14
C ILE A 100 -2.26 -6.54 10.45
N ASN A 101 -3.46 -6.37 11.01
CA ASN A 101 -4.67 -6.85 10.35
C ASN A 101 -5.00 -6.00 9.11
N GLU A 102 -5.58 -6.61 8.09
CA GLU A 102 -6.04 -5.89 6.89
C GLU A 102 -6.99 -4.74 7.25
N SER A 103 -7.91 -4.94 8.21
CA SER A 103 -8.80 -3.89 8.70
C SER A 103 -8.05 -2.70 9.29
N THR A 104 -6.93 -2.93 9.97
CA THR A 104 -6.06 -1.86 10.49
C THR A 104 -5.47 -1.06 9.34
N TYR A 105 -4.99 -1.71 8.29
CA TYR A 105 -4.44 -1.02 7.13
C TYR A 105 -5.51 -0.30 6.29
N ILE A 106 -6.73 -0.84 6.19
CA ILE A 106 -7.87 -0.14 5.60
C ILE A 106 -8.12 1.19 6.32
N HIS A 107 -8.05 1.20 7.66
CA HIS A 107 -8.14 2.44 8.43
C HIS A 107 -6.95 3.37 8.20
N TYR A 108 -5.74 2.86 7.95
CA TYR A 108 -4.58 3.69 7.63
C TYR A 108 -4.74 4.48 6.32
N GLU A 109 -5.53 3.97 5.37
CA GLU A 109 -5.85 4.70 4.14
C GLU A 109 -7.13 5.54 4.22
N ASN A 110 -7.71 5.69 5.42
CA ASN A 110 -8.84 6.58 5.64
C ASN A 110 -8.32 8.00 5.98
N PRO A 111 -8.75 9.05 5.26
CA PRO A 111 -8.37 10.44 5.53
C PRO A 111 -8.63 10.91 6.97
N ASP A 112 -9.61 10.31 7.66
CA ASP A 112 -9.94 10.65 9.05
C ASP A 112 -8.98 10.01 10.07
N HIS A 113 -8.08 9.12 9.63
CA HIS A 113 -7.14 8.44 10.50
C HIS A 113 -5.91 9.30 10.80
N ASP A 114 -5.66 9.55 12.08
CA ASP A 114 -4.69 10.54 12.53
C ASP A 114 -3.37 9.96 13.05
N TYR A 115 -3.29 8.66 13.36
CA TYR A 115 -2.13 8.10 14.06
C TYR A 115 -1.63 6.75 13.54
N TYR A 116 -0.34 6.73 13.24
CA TYR A 116 0.37 5.57 12.70
C TYR A 116 1.53 5.21 13.64
N PRO A 117 1.54 4.02 14.26
CA PRO A 117 2.68 3.54 15.04
C PRO A 117 3.94 3.51 14.16
N ILE A 118 5.04 4.10 14.67
CA ILE A 118 6.27 4.30 13.89
C ILE A 118 6.89 2.97 13.47
N ASP A 119 6.83 1.94 14.30
CA ASP A 119 7.33 0.60 13.98
C ASP A 119 6.59 -0.01 12.79
N LYS A 120 5.26 0.16 12.73
CA LYS A 120 4.43 -0.34 11.63
C LYS A 120 4.63 0.48 10.37
N LEU A 121 4.66 1.80 10.51
CA LEU A 121 4.88 2.69 9.37
C LEU A 121 6.28 2.52 8.77
N GLY A 122 7.29 2.22 9.58
CA GLY A 122 8.64 1.87 9.10
C GLY A 122 8.65 0.63 8.21
N ARG A 123 7.97 -0.45 8.60
CA ARG A 123 7.83 -1.66 7.75
C ARG A 123 7.06 -1.36 6.47
N ILE A 124 6.03 -0.52 6.53
CA ILE A 124 5.28 -0.11 5.35
C ILE A 124 6.16 0.72 4.41
N ALA A 125 6.94 1.66 4.93
CA ALA A 125 7.89 2.47 4.15
C ALA A 125 8.95 1.61 3.46
N GLU A 126 9.48 0.60 4.16
CA GLU A 126 10.40 -0.40 3.61
C GLU A 126 9.78 -1.15 2.42
N LEU A 127 8.57 -1.69 2.58
CA LEU A 127 7.86 -2.38 1.49
C LEU A 127 7.59 -1.47 0.28
N LEU A 128 7.27 -0.21 0.55
CA LEU A 128 6.99 0.77 -0.48
C LEU A 128 8.25 1.37 -1.12
N GLU A 129 9.44 1.06 -0.57
CA GLU A 129 10.74 1.60 -0.96
C GLU A 129 10.76 3.14 -0.97
N VAL A 130 10.28 3.74 0.13
CA VAL A 130 10.26 5.20 0.32
C VAL A 130 10.80 5.55 1.69
N ASP A 131 11.28 6.79 1.84
CA ASP A 131 11.63 7.28 3.17
C ASP A 131 10.35 7.43 4.00
N ILE A 132 10.42 7.04 5.29
CA ILE A 132 9.26 7.15 6.19
C ILE A 132 8.74 8.58 6.25
N THR A 133 9.62 9.59 6.18
CA THR A 133 9.23 11.00 6.25
C THR A 133 8.45 11.47 5.02
N ASP A 134 8.58 10.81 3.87
CA ASP A 134 7.78 11.11 2.68
C ASP A 134 6.32 10.71 2.88
N LEU A 135 6.05 9.72 3.75
CA LEU A 135 4.71 9.27 4.10
C LEU A 135 4.03 10.19 5.11
N LEU A 136 4.76 10.93 5.93
CA LEU A 136 4.19 11.67 7.05
C LEU A 136 3.52 12.97 6.60
N ASP A 137 2.32 13.23 7.10
CA ASP A 137 1.78 14.59 7.19
C ASP A 137 2.45 15.40 8.30
N GLU A 138 2.13 16.69 8.41
CA GLU A 138 2.76 17.59 9.37
C GLU A 138 2.58 17.14 10.84
N TYR A 139 1.40 16.61 11.18
CA TYR A 139 1.12 16.14 12.53
C TYR A 139 1.91 14.86 12.86
N ASN A 140 1.90 13.89 11.95
CA ASN A 140 2.66 12.66 12.13
C ASN A 140 4.18 12.91 12.07
N ARG A 141 4.62 13.92 11.30
CA ARG A 141 6.01 14.41 11.31
C ARG A 141 6.38 15.01 12.65
N PHE A 142 5.50 15.84 13.24
CA PHE A 142 5.68 16.36 14.59
C PHE A 142 5.82 15.24 15.64
N LEU A 143 5.03 14.16 15.53
CA LEU A 143 5.16 13.01 16.41
C LEU A 143 6.49 12.28 16.20
N TYR A 144 6.88 12.05 14.94
CA TYR A 144 8.11 11.35 14.54
C TYR A 144 9.37 12.09 15.00
N ASP A 145 9.44 13.40 14.76
CA ASP A 145 10.60 14.22 15.14
C ASP A 145 10.71 14.41 16.67
N GLY A 146 9.67 14.04 17.42
CA GLY A 146 9.64 14.07 18.88
C GLY A 146 8.79 15.21 19.42
N GLN A 147 7.53 14.92 19.72
CA GLN A 147 6.58 15.91 20.23
C GLN A 147 7.04 16.61 21.53
N GLY A 148 7.71 15.89 22.43
CA GLY A 148 7.95 16.37 23.79
C GLY A 148 8.89 17.57 23.84
N TRP A 149 9.98 17.52 23.07
CA TRP A 149 10.92 18.64 22.99
C TRP A 149 10.34 19.81 22.19
N GLN A 150 9.54 19.54 21.14
CA GLN A 150 8.90 20.58 20.34
C GLN A 150 7.90 21.39 21.17
N ILE A 151 7.03 20.71 21.93
CA ILE A 151 6.08 21.37 22.86
C ILE A 151 6.84 22.18 23.91
N ARG A 152 7.91 21.61 24.47
CA ARG A 152 8.75 22.31 25.45
C ARG A 152 9.40 23.55 24.84
N LYS A 153 9.85 23.49 23.59
CA LYS A 153 10.43 24.62 22.85
C LYS A 153 9.38 25.72 22.64
N ILE A 154 8.18 25.37 22.17
CA ILE A 154 7.06 26.33 22.00
C ILE A 154 6.74 27.01 23.33
N ARG A 155 6.51 26.23 24.38
CA ARG A 155 6.17 26.75 25.71
C ARG A 155 7.26 27.68 26.26
N LYS A 156 8.53 27.29 26.15
CA LYS A 156 9.66 28.10 26.63
C LYS A 156 9.88 29.35 25.79
N GLY A 157 9.64 29.30 24.49
CA GLY A 157 9.64 30.47 23.60
C GLY A 157 8.58 31.51 24.02
N MET A 158 7.45 31.06 24.56
CA MET A 158 6.40 31.94 25.13
C MET A 158 6.70 32.40 26.58
N GLY A 159 7.80 31.95 27.20
CA GLY A 159 8.10 32.26 28.60
C GLY A 159 7.16 31.62 29.63
N LEU A 160 6.39 30.59 29.25
CA LEU A 160 5.34 30.03 30.09
C LEU A 160 5.81 28.85 30.97
N THR A 161 5.24 28.75 32.17
CA THR A 161 5.26 27.54 32.98
C THR A 161 4.36 26.46 32.39
N GLN A 162 4.54 25.19 32.78
CA GLN A 162 3.64 24.10 32.35
C GLN A 162 2.18 24.35 32.76
N TYR A 163 1.97 25.01 33.91
CA TYR A 163 0.64 25.41 34.38
C TYR A 163 0.00 26.47 33.48
N GLN A 164 0.72 27.56 33.18
CA GLN A 164 0.20 28.62 32.31
C GLN A 164 -0.04 28.12 30.88
N PHE A 165 0.86 27.28 30.36
CA PHE A 165 0.69 26.66 29.04
C PHE A 165 -0.53 25.73 29.02
N GLY A 166 -0.72 24.93 30.07
CA GLY A 166 -1.91 24.10 30.21
C GLY A 166 -3.19 24.95 30.23
N LYS A 167 -3.21 26.01 31.03
CA LYS A 167 -4.35 26.94 31.11
C LYS A 167 -4.66 27.58 29.75
N LEU A 168 -3.65 27.97 28.99
CA LEU A 168 -3.80 28.55 27.64
C LEU A 168 -4.51 27.59 26.67
N TYR A 169 -4.15 26.30 26.69
CA TYR A 169 -4.71 25.30 25.78
C TYR A 169 -5.87 24.48 26.37
N GLY A 170 -6.35 24.84 27.57
CA GLY A 170 -7.47 24.17 28.24
C GLY A 170 -7.15 22.77 28.77
N VAL A 171 -5.90 22.52 29.17
CA VAL A 171 -5.44 21.23 29.71
C VAL A 171 -4.71 21.38 31.04
N SER A 172 -4.60 20.31 31.81
CA SER A 172 -3.89 20.35 33.10
C SER A 172 -2.37 20.43 32.92
N ALA A 173 -1.67 21.03 33.89
CA ALA A 173 -0.22 21.05 33.92
C ALA A 173 0.40 19.64 33.87
N GLY A 174 -0.28 18.65 34.48
CA GLY A 174 0.12 17.25 34.43
C GLY A 174 0.01 16.62 33.04
N ALA A 175 -0.95 17.06 32.20
CA ALA A 175 -1.02 16.66 30.80
C ALA A 175 0.19 17.19 30.02
N VAL A 176 0.50 18.48 30.17
CA VAL A 176 1.68 19.12 29.54
C VAL A 176 2.96 18.40 29.94
N LYS A 177 3.13 18.09 31.24
CA LYS A 177 4.30 17.33 31.72
C LYS A 177 4.42 15.95 31.07
N ARG A 178 3.31 15.24 30.86
CA ARG A 178 3.31 13.92 30.21
C ARG A 178 3.60 14.02 28.71
N TRP A 179 3.14 15.07 28.04
CA TRP A 179 3.48 15.34 26.64
C TRP A 179 4.97 15.66 26.46
N GLU A 180 5.50 16.57 27.30
CA GLU A 180 6.92 16.97 27.21
C GLU A 180 7.89 15.84 27.54
N SER A 181 7.47 14.87 28.33
CA SER A 181 8.24 13.65 28.62
C SER A 181 8.03 12.54 27.59
N GLY A 182 7.19 12.74 26.57
CA GLY A 182 6.86 11.73 25.56
C GLY A 182 6.02 10.56 26.07
N LYS A 183 5.55 10.61 27.33
CA LYS A 183 4.77 9.51 27.94
C LYS A 183 3.36 9.38 27.35
N VAL A 184 2.80 10.49 26.88
CA VAL A 184 1.47 10.53 26.29
C VAL A 184 1.52 11.33 25.00
N ARG A 185 0.82 10.84 23.98
CA ARG A 185 0.64 11.51 22.69
C ARG A 185 -0.31 12.70 22.81
N VAL A 186 0.05 13.84 22.24
CA VAL A 186 -0.88 14.94 21.95
C VAL A 186 -1.85 14.49 20.87
N THR A 187 -3.13 14.89 20.94
CA THR A 187 -4.09 14.59 19.86
C THR A 187 -3.95 15.58 18.72
N LYS A 188 -4.32 15.20 17.49
CA LYS A 188 -4.25 16.08 16.32
C LYS A 188 -4.97 17.43 16.54
N ARG A 189 -6.18 17.37 17.09
CA ARG A 189 -6.97 18.55 17.47
C ARG A 189 -6.27 19.49 18.45
N THR A 190 -5.49 18.97 19.38
CA THR A 190 -4.73 19.81 20.31
C THR A 190 -3.48 20.37 19.64
N TRP A 191 -2.80 19.57 18.81
CA TRP A 191 -1.65 20.02 18.03
C TRP A 191 -2.01 21.17 17.10
N GLU A 192 -3.16 21.11 16.42
CA GLU A 192 -3.67 22.19 15.56
C GLU A 192 -3.76 23.54 16.29
N LYS A 193 -4.08 23.54 17.60
CA LYS A 193 -4.12 24.77 18.40
C LYS A 193 -2.75 25.40 18.63
N PHE A 194 -1.66 24.63 18.53
CA PHE A 194 -0.32 25.18 18.71
C PHE A 194 0.15 25.98 17.49
N TYR A 195 -0.45 25.71 16.32
CA TYR A 195 -0.04 26.26 15.02
C TYR A 195 -1.16 27.05 14.32
N SER A 196 -2.34 27.19 14.96
CA SER A 196 -3.40 28.11 14.58
C SER A 196 -3.17 29.51 15.15
#